data_AF-A0ABD2YVD4-F1
#
_entry.id   AF-A0ABD2YVD4-F1
#
_cell.length_a   1.000
_cell.length_b   1.000
_cell.length_c   1.000
_cell.angle_alpha   90.00
_cell.angle_beta   90.00
_cell.angle_gamma   90.00
#
_symmetry.space_group_name_H-M   'P 1'
#
loop_
_entity.id
_entity.type
_entity.pdbx_description
1 polymer ?
#
loop_
_entity_poly.entity_id
_entity_poly.type
_entity_poly.pdbx_seq_one_letter_code
_entity_poly.pdbx_strand_id
1 'polypeptide(L)'
;MQGKLSVPIALDLSCDHVKNLKERIEKLKARREKLRAEAGISETGSLVLPSIVVNEKGSTLEVNLMSGLNNRFKLHEILGILEEEGARVLSANYSTSRDRILYTICSQV
;
A
#
# COMPACT_ATOMS: atom_id res chain seq x y z
N MET A 1 36.38 -39.63 -19.78
CA MET A 1 35.19 -40.48 -20.00
C MET A 1 33.97 -39.69 -19.53
N GLN A 2 33.24 -39.04 -20.45
CA GLN A 2 31.96 -38.40 -20.11
C GLN A 2 30.89 -39.49 -20.10
N GLY A 3 30.49 -39.93 -18.91
CA GLY A 3 29.38 -40.86 -18.76
C GLY A 3 28.10 -40.19 -19.23
N LYS A 4 27.50 -40.67 -20.32
CA LYS A 4 26.13 -40.31 -20.70
C LYS A 4 25.23 -40.69 -19.53
N LEU A 5 24.66 -39.68 -18.85
CA LEU A 5 23.58 -39.90 -17.89
C LEU A 5 22.43 -40.62 -18.61
N SER A 6 21.93 -41.68 -17.98
CA SER A 6 20.79 -42.45 -18.50
C SER A 6 19.60 -41.50 -18.72
N VAL A 7 18.92 -41.63 -19.86
CA VAL A 7 17.83 -40.73 -20.28
C VAL A 7 16.78 -40.51 -19.17
N PRO A 8 16.34 -41.53 -18.40
CA PRO A 8 15.41 -41.33 -17.29
C PRO A 8 15.93 -40.40 -16.20
N ILE A 9 17.21 -40.53 -15.82
CA ILE A 9 17.83 -39.71 -14.77
C ILE A 9 17.93 -38.25 -15.21
N ALA A 10 18.26 -38.01 -16.48
CA ALA A 10 18.30 -36.67 -17.05
C ALA A 10 16.90 -36.01 -17.10
N LEU A 11 15.86 -36.80 -17.36
CA LEU A 11 14.46 -36.34 -17.33
C LEU A 11 14.01 -36.00 -15.91
N ASP A 12 14.30 -36.86 -14.93
CA ASP A 12 13.95 -36.64 -13.52
C ASP A 12 14.63 -35.37 -12.98
N LEU A 13 15.94 -35.20 -13.24
CA LEU A 13 16.69 -34.01 -12.84
C LEU A 13 16.11 -32.72 -13.46
N SER A 14 15.65 -32.80 -14.71
CA SER A 14 15.03 -31.68 -15.41
C SER A 14 13.65 -31.35 -14.81
N CYS A 15 12.86 -32.36 -14.47
CA CYS A 15 11.57 -32.20 -13.78
C CYS A 15 11.73 -31.53 -12.41
N ASP A 16 12.71 -31.97 -11.62
CA ASP A 16 13.03 -31.38 -10.32
C ASP A 16 13.45 -29.91 -10.46
N HIS A 17 14.25 -29.59 -11.48
CA HIS A 17 14.66 -28.22 -11.75
C HIS A 17 13.46 -27.32 -12.10
N VAL A 18 12.56 -27.78 -12.97
CA VAL A 18 11.34 -27.03 -13.32
C VAL A 18 10.44 -26.83 -12.09
N LYS A 19 10.31 -27.85 -11.24
CA LYS A 19 9.54 -27.76 -9.99
C LYS A 19 10.14 -26.71 -9.05
N ASN A 20 11.46 -26.73 -8.86
CA ASN A 20 12.15 -25.74 -8.04
C ASN A 20 11.97 -24.30 -8.58
N LEU A 21 12.06 -24.12 -9.90
CA LEU A 21 11.83 -22.81 -10.53
C LEU A 21 10.39 -22.31 -10.29
N LYS A 22 9.39 -23.17 -10.39
CA LYS A 22 7.99 -22.82 -10.09
C LYS A 22 7.83 -22.36 -8.64
N GLU A 23 8.37 -23.12 -7.68
CA GLU A 23 8.33 -22.75 -6.25
C GLU A 23 9.02 -21.40 -5.98
N ARG A 24 10.17 -21.16 -6.62
CA ARG A 24 10.89 -19.88 -6.51
C ARG A 24 10.09 -18.72 -7.07
N ILE A 25 9.42 -18.89 -8.21
CA ILE A 25 8.56 -17.87 -8.81
C ILE A 25 7.43 -17.50 -7.86
N GLU A 26 6.75 -18.49 -7.27
CA GLU A 26 5.67 -18.23 -6.32
C GLU A 26 6.17 -17.52 -5.05
N LYS A 27 7.31 -17.93 -4.51
CA LYS A 27 7.95 -17.25 -3.38
C LYS A 27 8.31 -15.80 -3.71
N LEU A 28 8.82 -15.54 -4.91
CA LEU A 28 9.17 -14.19 -5.37
C LEU A 28 7.93 -13.32 -5.60
N LYS A 29 6.85 -13.88 -6.16
CA LYS A 29 5.56 -13.18 -6.29
C LYS A 29 5.01 -12.79 -4.92
N ALA A 30 4.97 -13.73 -3.96
CA ALA A 30 4.52 -13.45 -2.60
C ALA A 30 5.37 -12.36 -1.92
N ARG A 31 6.71 -12.41 -2.08
CA ARG A 31 7.60 -11.38 -1.55
C ARG A 31 7.37 -10.02 -2.21
N ARG A 32 7.14 -9.98 -3.52
CA ARG A 32 6.85 -8.75 -4.26
C ARG A 32 5.57 -8.09 -3.77
N GLU A 33 4.49 -8.86 -3.59
CA GLU A 33 3.22 -8.31 -3.10
C GLU A 33 3.34 -7.80 -1.65
N LYS A 34 4.09 -8.50 -0.79
CA LYS A 34 4.40 -8.00 0.56
C LYS A 34 5.11 -6.63 0.51
N LEU A 35 6.16 -6.51 -0.31
CA LEU A 35 6.91 -5.25 -0.45
C LEU A 35 6.06 -4.14 -1.08
N ARG A 36 5.16 -4.47 -2.02
CA ARG A 36 4.22 -3.50 -2.61
C ARG A 36 3.25 -2.94 -1.57
N ALA A 37 2.70 -3.81 -0.71
CA ALA A 37 1.84 -3.39 0.38
C ALA A 37 2.57 -2.48 1.37
N GLU A 38 3.82 -2.81 1.73
CA GLU A 38 4.65 -1.99 2.61
C GLU A 38 5.02 -0.63 1.98
N ALA A 39 5.26 -0.58 0.68
CA ALA A 39 5.61 0.63 -0.06
C ALA A 39 4.40 1.48 -0.50
N GLY A 40 3.16 1.04 -0.23
CA GLY A 40 1.94 1.73 -0.69
C GLY A 40 1.81 1.80 -2.22
N ILE A 41 2.40 0.83 -2.93
CA ILE A 41 2.34 0.75 -4.39
C ILE A 41 1.00 0.12 -4.78
N SER A 42 0.24 0.83 -5.62
CA SER A 42 -1.04 0.38 -6.16
C SER A 42 -0.90 -0.86 -7.08
N GLU A 43 -2.01 -1.53 -7.34
CA GLU A 43 -2.16 -2.57 -8.38
C GLU A 43 -1.57 -2.15 -9.74
N THR A 44 -1.62 -0.85 -10.06
CA THR A 44 -1.07 -0.27 -11.30
C THR A 44 0.44 -0.05 -11.29
N GLY A 45 1.13 -0.37 -10.19
CA GLY A 45 2.57 -0.14 -10.03
C GLY A 45 2.96 1.31 -9.71
N SER A 46 1.97 2.20 -9.53
CA SER A 46 2.18 3.59 -9.10
C SER A 46 2.33 3.69 -7.59
N LEU A 47 3.32 4.46 -7.13
CA LEU A 47 3.45 4.86 -5.72
C LEU A 47 2.29 5.79 -5.36
N VAL A 48 1.41 5.37 -4.45
CA VAL A 48 0.37 6.25 -3.88
C VAL A 48 0.94 6.89 -2.63
N LEU A 49 1.64 8.01 -2.81
CA LEU A 49 2.12 8.79 -1.68
C LEU A 49 0.94 9.50 -1.00
N PRO A 50 0.90 9.52 0.35
CA PRO A 50 -0.07 10.33 1.05
C PRO A 50 0.15 11.81 0.74
N SER A 51 -0.94 12.54 0.50
CA SER A 51 -0.92 13.98 0.25
C SER A 51 -1.94 14.68 1.12
N ILE A 52 -1.55 15.80 1.72
CA ILE A 52 -2.41 16.63 2.58
C ILE A 52 -2.62 17.97 1.89
N VAL A 53 -3.88 18.42 1.83
CA VAL A 53 -4.27 19.75 1.40
C VAL A 53 -5.08 20.38 2.51
N VAL A 54 -4.71 21.61 2.89
CA VAL A 54 -5.39 22.38 3.93
C VAL A 54 -5.98 23.62 3.29
N ASN A 55 -7.28 23.80 3.42
CA ASN A 55 -8.01 24.94 2.89
C ASN A 55 -8.65 25.72 4.04
N GLU A 56 -8.41 27.03 4.09
CA GLU A 56 -9.02 27.93 5.06
C GLU A 56 -10.14 28.73 4.40
N LYS A 57 -11.30 28.80 5.07
CA LYS A 57 -12.48 29.55 4.63
C LYS A 57 -13.09 30.29 5.82
N GLY A 58 -12.57 31.48 6.12
CA GLY A 58 -12.98 32.24 7.31
C GLY A 58 -12.55 31.50 8.58
N SER A 59 -13.47 31.26 9.51
CA SER A 59 -13.19 30.47 10.72
C SER A 59 -13.24 28.95 10.51
N THR A 60 -13.42 28.48 9.26
CA THR A 60 -13.45 27.04 8.96
C THR A 60 -12.13 26.59 8.34
N LEU A 61 -11.57 25.52 8.90
CA LEU A 61 -10.42 24.80 8.38
C LEU A 61 -10.87 23.47 7.77
N GLU A 62 -10.55 23.23 6.51
CA GLU A 62 -10.88 21.99 5.80
C GLU A 62 -9.59 21.25 5.44
N VAL A 63 -9.36 20.11 6.07
CA VAL A 63 -8.20 19.24 5.85
C VAL A 63 -8.61 18.06 4.98
N ASN A 64 -8.03 17.97 3.79
CA ASN A 64 -8.22 16.89 2.84
C ASN A 64 -6.95 16.04 2.76
N LEU A 65 -7.05 14.79 3.19
CA LEU A 65 -5.95 13.84 3.14
C LEU A 65 -6.28 12.71 2.17
N MET A 66 -5.44 12.53 1.16
CA MET A 66 -5.50 11.39 0.26
C MET A 66 -4.38 10.41 0.57
N SER A 67 -4.68 9.11 0.64
CA SER A 67 -3.70 8.04 0.82
C SER A 67 -4.13 6.76 0.09
N GLY A 68 -3.25 5.76 0.03
CA GLY A 68 -3.60 4.42 -0.49
C GLY A 68 -4.34 3.58 0.56
N LEU A 69 -5.13 2.58 0.12
CA LEU A 69 -5.94 1.72 1.02
C LEU A 69 -5.11 0.95 2.07
N ASN A 70 -3.89 0.56 1.73
CA ASN A 70 -2.99 -0.19 2.61
C ASN A 70 -2.05 0.71 3.42
N ASN A 71 -2.21 2.03 3.34
CA ASN A 71 -1.36 2.92 4.10
C ASN A 71 -1.80 2.89 5.58
N ARG A 72 -0.86 2.70 6.51
CA ARG A 72 -1.10 2.69 7.96
C ARG A 72 -1.35 4.10 8.49
N PHE A 73 -2.23 4.84 7.81
CA PHE A 73 -2.49 6.22 8.14
C PHE A 73 -3.36 6.31 9.39
N LYS A 74 -2.96 7.16 10.33
CA LYS A 74 -3.60 7.31 11.62
C LYS A 74 -4.42 8.60 11.64
N LEU A 75 -5.67 8.51 11.18
CA LEU A 75 -6.63 9.63 11.20
C LEU A 75 -6.69 10.31 12.59
N HIS A 76 -6.59 9.53 13.66
CA HIS A 76 -6.58 10.05 15.04
C HIS A 76 -5.40 11.00 15.33
N GLU A 77 -4.25 10.86 14.67
CA GLU A 77 -3.12 11.78 14.84
C GLU A 77 -3.47 13.16 14.27
N ILE A 78 -4.15 13.25 13.12
CA ILE A 78 -4.60 14.54 12.58
C ILE A 78 -5.66 15.15 13.49
N LEU A 79 -6.62 14.36 13.96
CA LEU A 79 -7.66 14.87 14.87
C LEU A 79 -7.04 15.41 16.16
N GLY A 80 -6.05 14.71 16.72
CA GLY A 80 -5.30 15.17 17.90
C GLY A 80 -4.57 16.48 17.64
N ILE A 81 -3.83 16.61 16.53
CA ILE A 81 -3.15 17.87 16.16
C ILE A 81 -4.15 19.02 16.06
N LEU A 82 -5.32 18.79 15.45
CA LEU A 82 -6.35 19.83 15.33
C LEU A 82 -6.88 20.28 16.71
N GLU A 83 -7.15 19.34 17.61
CA GLU A 83 -7.62 19.64 18.96
C GLU A 83 -6.54 20.34 19.81
N GLU A 84 -5.28 19.91 19.69
CA GLU A 84 -4.12 20.50 20.38
C GLU A 84 -3.89 21.97 19.96
N GLU A 85 -4.09 22.27 18.68
CA GLU A 85 -4.00 23.63 18.13
C GLU A 85 -5.28 24.47 18.36
N GLY A 86 -6.24 23.96 19.14
CA GLY A 86 -7.46 24.67 19.52
C GLY A 86 -8.58 24.64 18.48
N ALA A 87 -8.43 23.88 17.38
CA ALA A 87 -9.45 23.73 16.38
C ALA A 87 -10.51 22.71 16.83
N ARG A 88 -11.78 23.12 16.85
CA ARG A 88 -12.91 22.23 17.12
C ARG A 88 -13.29 21.45 15.88
N VAL A 89 -13.11 20.13 15.90
CA VAL A 89 -13.58 19.25 14.82
C VAL A 89 -15.11 19.27 14.75
N LEU A 90 -15.65 19.64 13.58
CA LEU A 90 -17.08 19.64 13.28
C LEU A 90 -17.54 18.33 12.64
N SER A 91 -16.73 17.82 11.70
CA SER A 91 -17.00 16.56 11.01
C SER A 91 -15.73 15.94 10.48
N ALA A 92 -15.68 14.61 10.45
CA ALA A 92 -14.66 13.84 9.76
C ALA A 92 -15.35 12.78 8.89
N ASN A 93 -15.14 12.87 7.58
CA ASN A 93 -15.72 11.98 6.60
C ASN A 93 -14.61 11.28 5.81
N TYR A 94 -14.93 10.14 5.21
CA TYR A 94 -14.03 9.49 4.27
C TYR A 94 -14.79 8.99 3.04
N SER A 95 -14.08 8.92 1.93
CA SER A 95 -14.53 8.27 0.71
C SER A 95 -13.41 7.40 0.16
N THR A 96 -13.76 6.30 -0.50
CA THR A 96 -12.80 5.39 -1.13
C THR A 96 -13.01 5.37 -2.64
N SER A 97 -11.92 5.28 -3.39
CA SER A 97 -11.94 5.17 -4.85
C SER A 97 -10.79 4.28 -5.31
N ARG A 98 -11.14 3.15 -5.96
CA ARG A 98 -10.24 2.12 -6.49
C ARG A 98 -9.22 1.58 -5.48
N ASP A 99 -8.17 2.34 -5.22
CA ASP A 99 -6.97 2.02 -4.44
C ASP A 99 -6.59 3.15 -3.48
N ARG A 100 -7.45 4.16 -3.35
CA ARG A 100 -7.25 5.36 -2.53
C ARG A 100 -8.37 5.58 -1.55
N ILE A 101 -8.03 6.24 -0.46
CA ILE A 101 -8.96 6.80 0.51
C ILE A 101 -8.70 8.31 0.61
N LEU A 102 -9.78 9.08 0.62
CA LEU A 102 -9.78 10.52 0.89
C LEU A 102 -10.51 10.76 2.20
N TYR A 103 -9.82 11.33 3.18
CA TYR A 103 -10.39 11.85 4.39
C TYR A 103 -10.62 13.35 4.24
N THR A 104 -11.79 13.83 4.65
CA THR A 104 -12.14 15.25 4.70
C THR A 104 -12.55 15.59 6.12
N ILE A 105 -11.79 16.47 6.76
CA ILE A 105 -12.02 16.92 8.13
C ILE A 105 -12.34 18.40 8.07
N CYS A 106 -13.47 18.78 8.66
CA CYS A 106 -13.87 20.18 8.81
C CYS A 106 -13.76 20.54 10.28
N SER A 107 -13.04 21.61 10.57
CA SER A 107 -12.86 22.14 11.92
C SER A 107 -13.15 23.64 11.94
N GLN A 108 -13.46 24.15 13.12
CA GLN A 108 -13.61 25.57 13.39
C GLN A 108 -12.46 26.04 14.27
N VAL A 109 -11.83 27.16 13.88
CA VAL A 109 -10.76 27.83 14.62
C VAL A 109 -11.29 29.10 15.26
#